data_AF-A0A0P1B904-F1
#
_entry.id   AF-A0A0P1B904-F1
#
_cell.length_a   1.000
_cell.length_b   1.000
_cell.length_c   1.000
_cell.angle_alpha   90.00
_cell.angle_beta   90.00
_cell.angle_gamma   90.00
#
_symmetry.space_group_name_H-M   'P 1'
#
loop_
_entity.id
_entity.type
_entity.pdbx_description
1 polymer ?
#
loop_
_entity_poly.entity_id
_entity_poly.type
_entity_poly.pdbx_seq_one_letter_code
_entity_poly.pdbx_strand_id
1 'polypeptide(L)'
;MDRSPELRQKCCELISEALQSCGDRVILVMNQLELAVRVHEAEQGSMGAEALRELGLGMMKLDVVHEHARRTARTRTCVDEREVFLVYETRLRKSLRLPVSTQGMLYGDEVTEQDLQRAASEAIAAASDPIRQAAFLASWAPWQAHERRLAVASVSYESLPEQDIRFPQRKEPGSAWHLYEAENFLTW
;
A
#
# COMPACT_ATOMS: atom_id res chain seq x y z
N MET A 1 9.81 -7.61 13.09
CA MET A 1 8.50 -7.28 13.73
C MET A 1 8.66 -6.51 15.04
N ASP A 2 9.67 -6.81 15.87
CA ASP A 2 9.78 -6.21 17.22
C ASP A 2 10.04 -4.68 17.27
N ARG A 3 10.48 -4.07 16.17
CA ARG A 3 10.88 -2.66 16.11
C ARG A 3 9.81 -1.69 15.57
N SER A 4 8.64 -2.20 15.16
CA SER A 4 7.56 -1.39 14.56
C SER A 4 6.20 -1.84 15.10
N PRO A 5 5.61 -1.10 16.06
CA PRO A 5 4.31 -1.46 16.63
C PRO A 5 3.20 -1.44 15.58
N GLU A 6 3.27 -0.54 14.59
CA GLU A 6 2.29 -0.44 13.50
C GLU A 6 2.34 -1.67 12.58
N LEU A 7 3.54 -2.09 12.15
CA LEU A 7 3.70 -3.30 11.35
C LEU A 7 3.25 -4.53 12.13
N ARG A 8 3.59 -4.61 13.43
CA ARG A 8 3.16 -5.71 14.30
C ARG A 8 1.64 -5.78 14.39
N GLN A 9 0.96 -4.66 14.62
CA GLN A 9 -0.49 -4.60 14.66
C GLN A 9 -1.08 -5.08 13.33
N LYS A 10 -0.59 -4.56 12.20
CA LYS A 10 -1.07 -4.97 10.87
C LYS A 10 -0.92 -6.47 10.64
N CYS A 11 0.24 -7.04 11.01
CA CYS A 11 0.47 -8.48 10.89
C CYS A 11 -0.46 -9.29 11.82
N CYS A 12 -0.69 -8.84 13.05
CA CYS A 12 -1.59 -9.51 13.97
C CYS A 12 -3.05 -9.51 13.47
N GLU A 13 -3.52 -8.42 12.86
CA GLU A 13 -4.84 -8.34 12.24
C GLU A 13 -4.97 -9.37 11.11
N LEU A 14 -3.98 -9.41 10.20
CA LEU A 14 -3.93 -10.37 9.09
C LEU A 14 -3.94 -11.83 9.58
N ILE A 15 -3.12 -12.15 10.59
CA ILE A 15 -3.06 -13.50 11.18
C ILE A 15 -4.39 -13.87 11.85
N SER A 16 -4.99 -12.94 12.60
CA SER A 16 -6.26 -13.18 13.28
C SER A 16 -7.37 -13.48 12.28
N GLU A 17 -7.37 -12.78 11.14
CA GLU A 17 -8.28 -13.04 10.03
C GLU A 17 -8.08 -14.45 9.44
N ALA A 18 -6.82 -14.88 9.26
CA ALA A 18 -6.50 -16.22 8.76
C ALA A 18 -7.01 -17.35 9.67
N LEU A 19 -6.90 -17.17 10.99
CA LEU A 19 -7.28 -18.18 11.97
C LEU A 19 -8.81 -18.36 12.11
N GLN A 20 -9.61 -17.45 11.57
CA GLN A 20 -11.07 -17.51 11.64
C GLN A 20 -11.72 -18.35 10.52
N SER A 21 -10.96 -18.97 9.60
CA SER A 21 -11.53 -19.85 8.56
C SER A 21 -10.55 -20.90 8.01
N CYS A 22 -11.01 -21.74 7.07
CA CYS A 22 -10.30 -22.88 6.49
C CYS A 22 -8.93 -22.59 5.84
N GLY A 23 -8.17 -23.66 5.58
CA GLY A 23 -6.72 -23.68 5.35
C GLY A 23 -6.15 -22.81 4.21
N ASP A 24 -6.90 -22.58 3.13
CA ASP A 24 -6.41 -21.78 2.00
C ASP A 24 -6.21 -20.30 2.36
N ARG A 25 -6.89 -19.81 3.41
CA ARG A 25 -6.70 -18.43 3.89
C ARG A 25 -5.31 -18.16 4.46
N VAL A 26 -4.65 -19.19 5.01
CA VAL A 26 -3.29 -19.03 5.56
C VAL A 26 -2.31 -18.68 4.45
N ILE A 27 -2.48 -19.24 3.25
CA ILE A 27 -1.59 -18.97 2.11
C ILE A 27 -1.79 -17.54 1.61
N LEU A 28 -3.04 -17.10 1.44
CA LEU A 28 -3.34 -15.74 0.99
C LEU A 28 -2.85 -14.69 2.01
N VAL A 29 -3.07 -14.96 3.30
CA VAL A 29 -2.58 -14.10 4.39
C VAL A 29 -1.06 -14.08 4.43
N MET A 30 -0.36 -15.18 4.14
CA MET A 30 1.10 -15.17 4.06
C MET A 30 1.61 -14.22 2.97
N ASN A 31 0.99 -14.21 1.78
CA ASN A 31 1.34 -13.23 0.74
C ASN A 31 1.11 -11.79 1.24
N GLN A 32 -0.03 -11.53 1.90
CA GLN A 32 -0.34 -10.21 2.44
C GLN A 32 0.65 -9.77 3.53
N LEU A 33 1.09 -10.69 4.40
CA LEU A 33 2.09 -10.45 5.43
C LEU A 33 3.44 -10.09 4.82
N GLU A 34 3.91 -10.87 3.85
CA GLU A 34 5.17 -10.59 3.14
C GLU A 34 5.13 -9.23 2.44
N LEU A 35 4.02 -8.92 1.76
CA LEU A 35 3.82 -7.61 1.13
C LEU A 35 3.85 -6.47 2.16
N ALA A 36 3.16 -6.62 3.29
CA ALA A 36 3.15 -5.63 4.35
C ALA A 36 4.56 -5.36 4.91
N VAL A 37 5.36 -6.41 5.10
CA VAL A 37 6.76 -6.29 5.53
C VAL A 37 7.59 -5.54 4.48
N ARG A 38 7.50 -5.92 3.20
CA ARG A 38 8.28 -5.28 2.12
C ARG A 38 7.90 -3.81 1.92
N VAL A 39 6.60 -3.49 2.00
CA VAL A 39 6.09 -2.11 1.95
C VAL A 39 6.62 -1.31 3.14
N HIS A 40 6.64 -1.90 4.34
CA HIS A 40 7.21 -1.22 5.50
C HIS A 40 8.72 -0.98 5.35
N GLU A 41 9.49 -1.97 4.90
CA GLU A 41 10.93 -1.81 4.63
C GLU A 41 11.21 -0.73 3.57
N ALA A 42 10.39 -0.67 2.53
CA ALA A 42 10.41 0.37 1.51
C ALA A 42 10.16 1.77 2.12
N GLU A 43 9.15 1.89 3.00
CA GLU A 43 8.85 3.13 3.71
C GLU A 43 9.96 3.56 4.65
N GLN A 44 10.68 2.63 5.28
CA GLN A 44 11.86 2.93 6.11
C GLN A 44 13.10 3.29 5.29
N GLY A 45 13.03 3.22 3.95
CA GLY A 45 14.15 3.56 3.07
C GLY A 45 15.25 2.51 3.04
N SER A 46 14.94 1.27 3.44
CA SER A 46 15.88 0.14 3.39
C SER A 46 16.05 -0.45 1.98
N MET A 47 15.30 0.07 1.00
CA MET A 47 15.32 -0.37 -0.40
C MET A 47 15.91 0.72 -1.31
N GLY A 48 16.75 0.31 -2.26
CA GLY A 48 17.25 1.20 -3.33
C GLY A 48 16.14 1.66 -4.28
N ALA A 49 16.35 2.77 -4.97
CA ALA A 49 15.34 3.40 -5.83
C ALA A 49 14.82 2.47 -6.94
N GLU A 50 15.71 1.69 -7.58
CA GLU A 50 15.33 0.72 -8.61
C GLU A 50 14.46 -0.40 -8.04
N ALA A 51 14.89 -1.05 -6.96
CA ALA A 51 14.12 -2.10 -6.30
C ALA A 51 12.77 -1.60 -5.75
N LEU A 52 12.73 -0.36 -5.25
CA LEU A 52 11.49 0.30 -4.82
C LEU A 52 10.53 0.50 -6.00
N ARG A 53 11.05 0.98 -7.13
CA ARG A 53 10.28 1.15 -8.36
C ARG A 53 9.75 -0.18 -8.88
N GLU A 54 10.58 -1.22 -8.90
CA GLU A 54 10.16 -2.57 -9.28
C GLU A 54 9.05 -3.11 -8.37
N LEU A 55 9.17 -2.93 -7.05
CA LEU A 55 8.13 -3.30 -6.09
C LEU A 55 6.83 -2.53 -6.37
N GLY A 56 6.90 -1.21 -6.59
CA GLY A 56 5.73 -0.39 -6.92
C GLY A 56 5.04 -0.83 -8.19
N LEU A 57 5.79 -1.11 -9.26
CA LEU A 57 5.23 -1.65 -10.50
C LEU A 57 4.69 -3.08 -10.31
N GLY A 58 5.28 -3.87 -9.41
CA GLY A 58 4.76 -5.16 -8.98
C GLY A 58 3.39 -5.04 -8.31
N MET A 59 3.26 -4.10 -7.36
CA MET A 59 2.00 -3.78 -6.66
C MET A 59 0.92 -3.31 -7.63
N MET A 60 1.27 -2.42 -8.57
CA MET A 60 0.35 -1.94 -9.60
C MET A 60 -0.23 -3.09 -10.44
N LYS A 61 0.60 -4.08 -10.81
CA LYS A 61 0.13 -5.28 -11.53
C LYS A 61 -0.74 -6.16 -10.64
N LEU A 62 -0.37 -6.32 -9.38
CA LEU A 62 -1.12 -7.10 -8.41
C LEU A 62 -2.53 -6.52 -8.18
N ASP A 63 -2.66 -5.19 -8.10
CA ASP A 63 -3.96 -4.52 -7.95
C ASP A 63 -4.91 -4.83 -9.12
N VAL A 64 -4.39 -4.81 -10.36
CA VAL A 64 -5.15 -5.19 -11.56
C VAL A 64 -5.57 -6.66 -11.47
N VAL A 65 -4.64 -7.55 -11.09
CA VAL A 65 -4.91 -8.98 -10.95
C VAL A 65 -5.98 -9.24 -9.88
N HIS A 66 -5.90 -8.59 -8.73
CA HIS A 66 -6.91 -8.68 -7.66
C HIS A 66 -8.27 -8.15 -8.08
N GLU A 67 -8.31 -7.12 -8.94
CA GLU A 67 -9.57 -6.62 -9.48
C GLU A 67 -10.25 -7.65 -10.40
N HIS A 68 -9.48 -8.36 -11.23
CA HIS A 68 -10.00 -9.50 -11.99
C HIS A 68 -10.46 -10.64 -11.08
N ALA A 69 -9.68 -10.97 -10.05
CA ALA A 69 -10.07 -11.99 -9.07
C ALA A 69 -11.39 -11.66 -8.38
N ARG A 70 -11.59 -10.42 -7.92
CA ARG A 70 -12.86 -9.96 -7.33
C ARG A 70 -14.03 -10.08 -8.31
N ARG A 71 -13.83 -9.70 -9.57
CA ARG A 71 -14.88 -9.79 -10.60
C ARG A 71 -15.27 -11.25 -10.85
N THR A 72 -14.29 -12.14 -10.96
CA THR A 72 -14.52 -13.57 -11.16
C THR A 72 -15.22 -14.21 -9.95
N ALA A 73 -14.79 -13.88 -8.73
CA ALA A 73 -15.44 -14.37 -7.50
C ALA A 73 -16.91 -13.93 -7.40
N ARG A 74 -17.25 -12.73 -7.89
CA ARG A 74 -18.64 -12.22 -7.88
C ARG A 74 -19.53 -12.88 -8.93
N THR A 75 -18.97 -13.37 -10.04
CA THR A 75 -19.76 -13.95 -11.14
C THR A 75 -19.97 -15.45 -10.99
N ARG A 76 -19.18 -16.13 -10.15
CA ARG A 76 -19.29 -17.58 -9.95
C ARG A 76 -19.98 -17.91 -8.64
N THR A 77 -21.02 -18.73 -8.73
CA THR A 77 -21.75 -19.23 -7.56
C THR A 77 -20.99 -20.39 -6.92
N CYS A 78 -20.89 -20.40 -5.59
CA CYS A 78 -20.32 -21.48 -4.76
C CYS A 78 -18.78 -21.58 -4.72
N VAL A 79 -18.05 -20.51 -5.05
CA VAL A 79 -16.58 -20.45 -4.95
C VAL A 79 -16.16 -19.63 -3.73
N ASP A 80 -15.15 -20.07 -2.99
CA ASP A 80 -14.50 -19.19 -2.02
C ASP A 80 -13.73 -18.11 -2.78
N GLU A 81 -14.07 -16.83 -2.54
CA GLU A 81 -13.39 -15.69 -3.15
C GLU A 81 -11.86 -15.81 -3.02
N ARG A 82 -11.35 -16.34 -1.91
CA ARG A 82 -9.91 -16.46 -1.66
C ARG A 82 -9.22 -17.45 -2.58
N GLU A 83 -9.89 -18.55 -2.92
CA GLU A 83 -9.36 -19.52 -3.88
C GLU A 83 -9.14 -18.82 -5.22
N VAL A 84 -10.11 -18.02 -5.67
CA VAL A 84 -9.98 -17.25 -6.91
C VAL A 84 -8.75 -16.36 -6.86
N PHE A 85 -8.55 -15.57 -5.79
CA PHE A 85 -7.36 -14.74 -5.64
C PHE A 85 -6.06 -15.56 -5.71
N LEU A 86 -5.99 -16.68 -5.01
CA LEU A 86 -4.82 -17.55 -4.99
C LEU A 86 -4.54 -18.16 -6.37
N VAL A 87 -5.56 -18.52 -7.14
CA VAL A 87 -5.40 -18.99 -8.52
C VAL A 87 -4.70 -17.92 -9.35
N TYR A 88 -5.24 -16.69 -9.33
CA TYR A 88 -4.68 -15.57 -10.10
C TYR A 88 -3.25 -15.24 -9.68
N GLU A 89 -3.00 -15.10 -8.38
CA GLU A 89 -1.67 -14.82 -7.84
C GLU A 89 -0.67 -15.89 -8.24
N THR A 90 -0.98 -17.16 -8.01
CA THR A 90 -0.05 -18.28 -8.24
C THR A 90 0.22 -18.48 -9.74
N ARG A 91 -0.83 -18.44 -10.57
CA ARG A 91 -0.72 -18.70 -12.01
C ARG A 91 -0.04 -17.56 -12.76
N LEU A 92 -0.22 -16.30 -12.31
CA LEU A 92 0.37 -15.12 -12.95
C LEU A 92 1.67 -14.65 -12.31
N ARG A 93 2.09 -15.22 -11.17
CA ARG A 93 3.29 -14.80 -10.42
C ARG A 93 4.52 -14.67 -11.30
N LYS A 94 4.84 -15.71 -12.07
CA LYS A 94 6.07 -15.76 -12.88
C LYS A 94 5.99 -14.83 -14.09
N SER A 95 4.87 -14.85 -14.82
CA SER A 95 4.69 -14.07 -16.05
C SER A 95 4.64 -12.57 -15.77
N LEU A 96 4.02 -12.17 -14.66
CA LEU A 96 3.90 -10.77 -14.26
C LEU A 96 4.94 -10.33 -13.23
N ARG A 97 5.84 -11.22 -12.77
CA ARG A 97 6.78 -10.93 -11.66
C ARG A 97 6.04 -10.31 -10.46
N LEU A 98 4.92 -10.91 -10.05
CA LEU A 98 4.12 -10.40 -8.94
C LEU A 98 4.93 -10.48 -7.63
N PRO A 99 4.79 -9.51 -6.72
CA PRO A 99 5.54 -9.46 -5.46
C PRO A 99 5.02 -10.43 -4.39
N VAL A 100 4.49 -11.59 -4.79
CA VAL A 100 3.96 -12.65 -3.91
C VAL A 100 4.86 -13.89 -4.00
N SER A 101 4.92 -14.70 -2.94
CA SER A 101 5.82 -15.86 -2.85
C SER A 101 5.13 -17.21 -3.11
N THR A 102 3.80 -17.25 -3.07
CA THR A 102 3.02 -18.49 -3.16
C THR A 102 3.29 -19.27 -4.45
N GLN A 103 3.51 -20.59 -4.31
CA GLN A 103 3.89 -21.48 -5.42
C GLN A 103 2.87 -22.59 -5.71
N GLY A 104 1.85 -22.75 -4.89
CA GLY A 104 0.88 -23.84 -5.02
C GLY A 104 -0.44 -23.51 -4.36
N MET A 105 -1.45 -24.25 -4.76
CA MET A 105 -2.83 -24.12 -4.31
C MET A 105 -3.47 -25.51 -4.41
N LEU A 106 -4.34 -25.85 -3.47
CA LEU A 106 -5.00 -27.16 -3.40
C LEU A 106 -6.26 -27.24 -4.29
N TYR A 107 -6.93 -26.12 -4.57
CA TYR A 107 -8.22 -26.06 -5.28
C TYR A 107 -8.27 -24.90 -6.27
N GLY A 108 -8.72 -25.09 -7.52
CA GLY A 108 -8.73 -23.98 -8.48
C GLY A 108 -9.26 -24.22 -9.89
N ASP A 109 -10.27 -25.09 -10.06
CA ASP A 109 -10.88 -25.34 -11.36
C ASP A 109 -11.81 -24.19 -11.84
N GLU A 110 -11.92 -23.13 -11.03
CA GLU A 110 -12.87 -22.02 -11.16
C GLU A 110 -12.33 -20.80 -11.92
N VAL A 111 -11.12 -20.83 -12.47
CA VAL A 111 -10.57 -19.72 -13.29
C VAL A 111 -10.13 -20.25 -14.64
N THR A 112 -10.66 -19.70 -15.72
CA THR A 112 -10.29 -20.15 -17.06
C THR A 112 -8.95 -19.55 -17.50
N GLU A 113 -8.29 -20.19 -18.46
CA GLU A 113 -7.09 -19.63 -19.08
C GLU A 113 -7.37 -18.28 -19.76
N GLN A 114 -8.57 -18.09 -20.31
CA GLN A 114 -8.97 -16.82 -20.90
C GLN A 114 -9.05 -15.70 -19.85
N ASP A 115 -9.54 -16.01 -18.65
CA ASP A 115 -9.60 -15.06 -17.55
C ASP A 115 -8.19 -14.64 -17.10
N LEU A 116 -7.26 -15.60 -17.02
CA LEU A 116 -5.85 -15.36 -16.70
C LEU A 116 -5.16 -14.51 -17.78
N GLN A 117 -5.38 -14.81 -19.06
CA GLN A 117 -4.81 -14.06 -20.18
C GLN A 117 -5.32 -12.60 -20.20
N ARG A 118 -6.60 -12.39 -19.92
CA ARG A 118 -7.18 -11.04 -19.83
C ARG A 118 -6.55 -10.25 -18.69
N ALA A 119 -6.46 -10.83 -17.49
CA ALA A 119 -5.82 -10.19 -16.35
C ALA A 119 -4.34 -9.87 -16.62
N ALA A 120 -3.61 -10.81 -17.23
CA ALA A 120 -2.20 -10.62 -17.57
C ALA A 120 -1.99 -9.50 -18.59
N SER A 121 -2.76 -9.49 -19.68
CA SER A 121 -2.65 -8.47 -20.72
C SER A 121 -2.99 -7.08 -20.19
N GLU A 122 -4.03 -6.94 -19.38
CA GLU A 122 -4.39 -5.67 -18.75
C GLU A 122 -3.33 -5.19 -17.75
N ALA A 123 -2.80 -6.10 -16.92
CA ALA A 123 -1.74 -5.77 -15.97
C ALA A 123 -0.45 -5.32 -16.67
N ILE A 124 -0.05 -5.99 -17.77
CA ILE A 124 1.10 -5.60 -18.59
C ILE A 124 0.85 -4.24 -19.23
N ALA A 125 -0.33 -4.02 -19.82
CA ALA A 125 -0.67 -2.76 -20.46
C ALA A 125 -0.66 -1.60 -19.45
N ALA A 126 -1.26 -1.78 -18.28
CA ALA A 126 -1.25 -0.81 -17.19
C ALA A 126 0.19 -0.48 -16.75
N ALA A 127 1.02 -1.50 -16.54
CA ALA A 127 2.40 -1.35 -16.11
C ALA A 127 3.37 -0.96 -17.24
N SER A 128 2.91 -0.80 -18.49
CA SER A 128 3.73 -0.31 -19.62
C SER A 128 3.47 1.16 -19.96
N ASP A 129 2.36 1.73 -19.47
CA ASP A 129 1.96 3.11 -19.69
C ASP A 129 2.73 4.06 -18.73
N PRO A 130 3.65 4.91 -19.22
CA PRO A 130 4.47 5.77 -18.36
C PRO A 130 3.64 6.76 -17.54
N ILE A 131 2.51 7.23 -18.07
CA ILE A 131 1.64 8.20 -17.38
C ILE A 131 0.97 7.51 -16.20
N ARG A 132 0.47 6.28 -16.40
CA ARG A 132 -0.11 5.49 -15.31
C ARG A 132 0.92 5.08 -14.27
N GLN A 133 2.13 4.69 -14.69
CA GLN A 133 3.21 4.39 -13.77
C GLN A 133 3.53 5.59 -12.87
N ALA A 134 3.68 6.78 -13.47
CA ALA A 134 3.97 8.00 -12.74
C ALA A 134 2.82 8.36 -11.78
N ALA A 135 1.57 8.26 -12.22
CA ALA A 135 0.40 8.53 -11.39
C ALA A 135 0.29 7.55 -10.21
N PHE A 136 0.53 6.26 -10.44
CA PHE A 136 0.54 5.24 -9.40
C PHE A 136 1.65 5.48 -8.37
N LEU A 137 2.89 5.69 -8.83
CA LEU A 137 4.02 5.95 -7.92
C LEU A 137 3.81 7.25 -7.14
N ALA A 138 3.24 8.29 -7.75
CA ALA A 138 2.94 9.55 -7.07
C ALA A 138 1.91 9.40 -5.93
N SER A 139 1.00 8.43 -6.00
CA SER A 139 0.03 8.15 -4.94
C SER A 139 0.49 7.06 -3.96
N TRP A 140 1.52 6.29 -4.29
CA TRP A 140 1.99 5.17 -3.47
C TRP A 140 2.91 5.63 -2.34
N ALA A 141 2.49 5.38 -1.09
CA ALA A 141 3.14 5.92 0.12
C ALA A 141 4.65 5.63 0.25
N PRO A 142 5.16 4.42 -0.07
CA PRO A 142 6.59 4.14 -0.02
C PRO A 142 7.41 5.00 -1.01
N TRP A 143 6.86 5.27 -2.19
CA TRP A 143 7.51 6.14 -3.17
C TRP A 143 7.52 7.59 -2.70
N GLN A 144 6.40 8.09 -2.18
CA GLN A 144 6.35 9.43 -1.59
C GLN A 144 7.34 9.59 -0.41
N ALA A 145 7.50 8.55 0.41
CA ALA A 145 8.48 8.56 1.50
C ALA A 145 9.92 8.62 0.97
N HIS A 146 10.21 7.91 -0.11
CA HIS A 146 11.49 7.98 -0.81
C HIS A 146 11.77 9.37 -1.37
N GLU A 147 10.83 9.95 -2.13
CA GLU A 147 10.93 11.31 -2.68
C GLU A 147 11.16 12.36 -1.59
N ARG A 148 10.43 12.28 -0.47
CA ARG A 148 10.64 13.18 0.68
C ARG A 148 12.05 13.08 1.25
N ARG A 149 12.61 11.87 1.37
CA ARG A 149 14.00 11.68 1.84
C ARG A 149 15.01 12.30 0.89
N LEU A 150 14.83 12.11 -0.42
CA LEU A 150 15.71 12.71 -1.43
C LEU A 150 15.64 14.24 -1.39
N ALA A 151 14.43 14.80 -1.29
CA ALA A 151 14.24 16.24 -1.18
C ALA A 151 14.90 16.82 0.07
N VAL A 152 14.79 16.16 1.23
CA VAL A 152 15.46 16.62 2.46
C VAL A 152 16.98 16.50 2.34
N ALA A 153 17.49 15.42 1.74
CA ALA A 153 18.93 15.20 1.57
C ALA A 153 19.59 16.18 0.57
N SER A 154 18.82 16.73 -0.37
CA SER A 154 19.33 17.70 -1.35
C SER A 154 19.25 19.15 -0.88
N VAL A 155 18.53 19.43 0.21
CA VAL A 155 18.41 20.77 0.77
C VAL A 155 19.66 21.11 1.60
N SER A 156 20.33 22.21 1.24
CA SER A 156 21.35 22.87 2.06
C SER A 156 20.71 24.00 2.87
N TYR A 157 21.21 24.25 4.09
CA TYR A 157 20.83 25.41 4.89
C TYR A 157 20.94 26.73 4.10
N GLU A 158 21.97 26.85 3.27
CA GLU A 158 22.23 28.04 2.44
C GLU A 158 21.22 28.23 1.31
N SER A 159 20.56 27.15 0.90
CA SER A 159 19.55 27.15 -0.17
C SER A 159 18.13 27.33 0.34
N LEU A 160 17.94 27.37 1.67
CA LEU A 160 16.64 27.65 2.26
C LEU A 160 16.28 29.10 1.99
N PRO A 161 15.07 29.39 1.48
CA PRO A 161 14.61 30.76 1.37
C PRO A 161 14.58 31.37 2.78
N GLU A 162 15.08 32.60 2.93
CA GLU A 162 14.84 33.40 4.14
C GLU A 162 13.32 33.52 4.30
N GLN A 163 12.76 32.77 5.24
CA GLN A 163 11.38 32.97 5.63
C GLN A 163 11.34 34.24 6.47
N ASP A 164 10.54 35.21 6.06
CA ASP A 164 10.14 36.33 6.92
C ASP A 164 9.24 35.78 8.03
N ILE A 165 9.85 35.10 9.00
CA ILE A 165 9.19 34.64 10.21
C ILE A 165 8.90 35.90 11.02
N ARG A 166 7.74 36.51 10.74
CA ARG A 166 7.17 37.52 11.60
C ARG A 166 6.80 36.84 12.91
N PHE A 167 7.74 36.87 13.86
CA PHE A 167 7.43 36.55 15.24
C PHE A 167 6.24 37.41 15.66
N PRO A 168 5.15 36.82 16.18
CA PRO A 168 4.04 37.60 16.68
C PRO A 168 4.62 38.58 17.72
N GLN A 169 4.51 39.87 17.41
CA GLN A 169 4.97 40.93 18.31
C GLN A 169 4.30 40.67 19.66
N ARG A 170 5.12 40.57 20.72
CA ARG A 170 4.63 40.42 22.09
C ARG A 170 3.66 41.58 22.31
N LYS A 171 2.35 41.29 22.44
CA LYS A 171 1.37 42.33 22.78
C LYS A 171 1.89 43.04 24.03
N GLU A 172 2.03 44.36 23.95
CA GLU A 172 2.36 45.13 25.14
C GLU A 172 1.29 44.86 26.21
N PRO A 173 1.69 44.70 27.48
CA PRO A 173 0.75 44.49 28.57
C PRO A 173 -0.07 45.78 28.77
N GLY A 174 -1.14 45.93 27.99
CA GLY A 174 -1.96 47.15 28.03
C GLY A 174 -3.12 47.21 27.04
N SER A 175 -3.14 46.42 25.95
CA SER A 175 -4.24 46.48 24.97
C SER A 175 -5.11 45.21 24.98
N ALA A 176 -6.23 45.33 25.70
CA ALA A 176 -7.40 44.46 25.73
C ALA A 176 -7.25 43.09 26.43
N TRP A 177 -7.29 43.11 27.76
CA TRP A 177 -7.65 41.95 28.60
C TRP A 177 -9.17 41.82 28.84
N HIS A 178 -10.01 42.59 28.16
CA HIS A 178 -11.46 42.51 28.34
C HIS A 178 -12.19 42.25 27.03
N LEU A 179 -12.82 41.07 27.01
CA LEU A 179 -13.96 40.58 26.21
C LEU A 179 -13.66 39.22 25.54
N TYR A 180 -13.42 38.23 26.39
CA TYR A 180 -14.02 36.89 26.22
C TYR A 180 -14.39 36.44 27.63
N GLU A 181 -15.55 36.92 28.09
CA GLU A 181 -16.25 36.25 29.18
C GLU A 181 -16.54 34.82 28.73
N ALA A 182 -16.30 33.91 29.67
CA ALA A 182 -16.56 32.50 29.56
C ALA A 182 -18.05 32.26 29.31
N GLU A 183 -18.40 31.60 28.21
CA GLU A 183 -19.59 30.76 28.18
C GLU A 183 -19.27 29.41 27.54
N ASN A 184 -19.54 28.39 28.36
CA ASN A 184 -19.77 26.99 28.03
C ASN A 184 -18.56 26.07 27.86
N PHE A 185 -17.94 25.82 29.02
CA PHE A 185 -17.69 24.43 29.42
C PHE A 185 -19.02 23.63 29.44
N LEU A 186 -19.02 22.52 28.69
CA LEU A 186 -19.78 21.27 28.91
C LEU A 186 -21.32 21.31 28.90
N THR A 187 -21.92 20.77 27.83
CA THR A 187 -23.04 19.80 27.91
C THR A 187 -23.05 18.87 26.68
N TRP A 188 -22.85 17.57 26.94
CA TRP A 188 -22.96 16.34 26.12
C TRP A 188 -22.03 16.16 24.93
#